data_AF-A0A2U1WR50-F1
#
_entry.id   AF-A0A2U1WR50-F1
#
_cell.length_a   1.000
_cell.length_b   1.000
_cell.length_c   1.000
_cell.angle_alpha   90.00
_cell.angle_beta   90.00
_cell.angle_gamma   90.00
#
_symmetry.space_group_name_H-M   'P 1'
#
loop_
_entity.id
_entity.type
_entity.pdbx_description
1 polymer ?
#
loop_
_entity_poly.entity_id
_entity_poly.type
_entity_poly.pdbx_seq_one_letter_code
_entity_poly.pdbx_strand_id
1 'polypeptide(L)'
;MSDFTPGSGYAVQIAGSVSIATGGTSNITADTVVKAGSGRVIRFNVLVAGSGAGAIHDAGTTGAAATANQIAVIPQTVGIYTLEWPVSNGIVVKIGTGQTVAVSYT
;
A
#
# COMPACT_ATOMS: atom_id res chain seq x y z
N MET A 1 9.86 38.50 -29.81
CA MET A 1 9.26 37.39 -29.03
C MET A 1 9.53 36.13 -29.79
N SER A 2 10.59 35.41 -29.42
CA SER A 2 10.93 34.12 -30.04
C SER A 2 9.97 33.07 -29.51
N ASP A 3 8.91 32.89 -30.30
CA ASP A 3 8.10 31.70 -30.49
C ASP A 3 8.78 30.39 -29.99
N PHE A 4 8.08 29.71 -29.08
CA PHE A 4 8.37 28.35 -28.64
C PHE A 4 7.90 27.37 -29.72
N THR A 5 8.84 26.84 -30.51
CA THR A 5 8.55 25.75 -31.44
C THR A 5 8.36 24.44 -30.65
N PRO A 6 7.17 23.80 -30.68
CA PRO A 6 6.91 22.60 -29.90
C PRO A 6 7.59 21.39 -30.55
N GLY A 7 8.76 21.02 -30.02
CA GLY A 7 9.51 19.82 -30.41
C GLY A 7 9.62 18.84 -29.24
N SER A 8 8.91 17.72 -29.35
CA SER A 8 9.02 16.49 -28.53
C SER A 8 8.96 16.65 -27.00
N GLY A 9 7.73 16.60 -26.48
CA GLY A 9 7.46 16.20 -25.09
C GLY A 9 6.69 17.24 -24.31
N TYR A 10 5.37 17.07 -24.22
CA TYR A 10 4.57 17.71 -23.16
C TYR A 10 4.90 17.05 -21.82
N ALA A 11 6.12 17.25 -21.31
CA ALA A 11 6.41 17.04 -19.91
C ALA A 11 6.20 18.40 -19.24
N VAL A 12 5.12 18.52 -18.47
CA VAL A 12 5.06 19.55 -17.43
C VAL A 12 6.16 19.18 -16.44
N GLN A 13 7.36 19.69 -16.67
CA GLN A 13 8.44 19.62 -15.69
C GLN A 13 8.02 20.56 -14.56
N ILE A 14 7.28 20.00 -13.60
CA ILE A 14 7.01 20.68 -12.33
C ILE A 14 8.39 20.98 -11.76
N ALA A 15 8.71 22.26 -11.55
CA ALA A 15 10.04 22.69 -11.07
C ALA A 15 10.36 22.24 -9.63
N GLY A 16 9.61 21.27 -9.10
CA GLY A 16 9.80 20.59 -7.84
C GLY A 16 9.59 19.08 -8.00
N SER A 17 9.93 18.32 -6.98
CA SER A 17 9.62 16.89 -6.95
C SER A 17 8.11 16.70 -7.07
N VAL A 18 7.68 15.96 -8.10
CA VAL A 18 6.39 15.28 -8.07
C VAL A 18 6.53 14.20 -7.01
N SER A 19 6.33 14.60 -5.76
CA SER A 19 6.20 13.68 -4.65
C SER A 19 4.86 12.98 -4.82
N ILE A 20 4.79 11.96 -5.68
CA ILE A 20 3.86 10.86 -5.47
C ILE A 20 4.32 10.24 -4.16
N ALA A 21 3.83 10.78 -3.04
CA ALA A 21 4.22 10.39 -1.70
C ALA A 21 3.90 8.90 -1.56
N THR A 22 4.88 8.06 -1.87
CA THR A 22 4.73 6.62 -1.91
C THR A 22 5.49 6.10 -0.70
N GLY A 23 4.74 5.72 0.33
CA GLY A 23 5.29 5.05 1.51
C GLY A 23 5.53 3.57 1.23
N GLY A 24 6.45 3.00 1.99
CA GLY A 24 6.71 1.57 2.01
C GLY A 24 6.98 1.11 3.44
N THR A 25 6.29 0.06 3.87
CA THR A 25 6.56 -0.59 5.16
C THR A 25 6.96 -2.03 4.89
N SER A 26 8.17 -2.40 5.30
CA SER A 26 8.76 -3.72 5.08
C SER A 26 8.85 -4.51 6.39
N ASN A 27 8.97 -5.83 6.28
CA ASN A 27 9.16 -6.74 7.42
C ASN A 27 8.06 -6.65 8.48
N ILE A 28 6.81 -6.51 8.04
CA ILE A 28 5.64 -6.50 8.91
C ILE A 28 5.40 -7.94 9.39
N THR A 29 5.60 -8.18 10.68
CA THR A 29 5.47 -9.50 11.35
C THR A 29 4.41 -9.54 12.43
N ALA A 30 3.73 -8.41 12.68
CA ALA A 30 2.62 -8.27 13.61
C ALA A 30 1.59 -7.29 13.05
N ASP A 31 0.37 -7.33 13.58
CA ASP A 31 -0.71 -6.42 13.21
C ASP A 31 -0.25 -4.95 13.32
N THR A 32 -0.30 -4.22 12.21
CA THR A 32 0.33 -2.90 12.10
C THR A 32 -0.58 -1.92 11.38
N VAL A 33 -0.67 -0.69 11.91
CA VAL A 33 -1.18 0.46 11.15
C VAL A 33 -0.07 0.91 10.22
N VAL A 34 -0.16 0.55 8.94
CA VAL A 34 0.83 0.89 7.90
C VAL A 34 0.71 2.37 7.52
N LYS A 35 -0.52 2.88 7.47
CA LYS A 35 -0.82 4.30 7.24
C LYS A 35 -2.07 4.68 8.02
N ALA A 36 -2.01 5.79 8.75
CA ALA A 36 -3.21 6.42 9.32
C ALA A 36 -3.84 7.39 8.31
N GLY A 37 -5.17 7.42 8.24
CA GLY A 37 -5.91 8.31 7.36
C GLY A 37 -5.97 7.85 5.90
N SER A 38 -6.68 8.63 5.07
CA SER A 38 -6.97 8.27 3.68
C SER A 38 -5.69 8.06 2.85
N GLY A 39 -5.75 7.09 1.94
CA GLY A 39 -4.61 6.73 1.09
C GLY A 39 -5.00 5.71 0.04
N ARG A 40 -3.99 4.98 -0.46
CA ARG A 40 -4.19 3.90 -1.42
C ARG A 40 -3.14 2.81 -1.19
N VAL A 41 -3.57 1.56 -1.11
CA VAL A 41 -2.66 0.43 -1.27
C VAL A 41 -2.32 0.32 -2.75
N ILE A 42 -1.06 0.07 -3.07
CA ILE A 42 -0.58 -0.13 -4.46
C ILE A 42 -0.31 -1.63 -4.67
N ARG A 43 0.54 -2.19 -3.81
CA ARG A 43 1.04 -3.57 -3.87
C ARG A 43 1.39 -4.05 -2.47
N PHE A 44 1.31 -5.36 -2.26
CA PHE A 44 1.90 -6.03 -1.12
C PHE A 44 2.74 -7.22 -1.57
N ASN A 45 3.79 -7.54 -0.81
CA ASN A 45 4.68 -8.65 -1.03
C ASN A 45 4.69 -9.56 0.19
N VAL A 46 4.40 -10.84 0.00
CA VAL A 46 4.55 -11.86 1.04
C VAL A 46 6.00 -12.35 0.97
N LEU A 47 6.80 -11.97 1.96
CA LEU A 47 8.20 -12.39 2.06
C LEU A 47 8.32 -13.78 2.70
N VAL A 48 7.47 -14.07 3.67
CA VAL A 48 7.36 -15.38 4.34
C VAL A 48 5.88 -15.73 4.40
N ALA A 49 5.48 -16.90 3.87
CA ALA A 49 4.08 -17.27 3.70
C ALA A 49 3.29 -17.41 5.01
N GLY A 50 3.93 -17.90 6.07
CA GLY A 50 3.26 -18.30 7.30
C GLY A 50 2.35 -19.51 7.14
N SER A 51 1.68 -19.90 8.23
CA SER A 51 0.68 -20.98 8.31
C SER A 51 -0.76 -20.47 8.48
N GLY A 52 -0.93 -19.15 8.53
CA GLY A 52 -2.23 -18.48 8.53
C GLY A 52 -2.28 -17.42 7.44
N ALA A 53 -3.45 -17.20 6.86
CA ALA A 53 -3.68 -16.06 5.98
C ALA A 53 -3.75 -14.76 6.78
N GLY A 54 -3.18 -13.68 6.24
CA GLY A 54 -3.35 -12.33 6.75
C GLY A 54 -4.47 -11.58 6.02
N ALA A 55 -4.63 -10.30 6.34
CA ALA A 55 -5.61 -9.44 5.69
C ALA A 55 -5.18 -7.97 5.70
N ILE A 56 -5.67 -7.21 4.71
CA ILE A 56 -5.52 -5.76 4.65
C ILE A 56 -6.91 -5.13 4.85
N HIS A 57 -7.00 -4.11 5.71
CA HIS A 57 -8.26 -3.46 6.10
C HIS A 57 -8.21 -1.95 5.89
N ASP A 58 -9.37 -1.36 5.56
CA ASP A 58 -9.63 0.08 5.64
C ASP A 58 -9.95 0.45 7.10
N ALA A 59 -8.91 0.75 7.88
CA ALA A 59 -9.05 1.04 9.30
C ALA A 59 -7.95 2.00 9.76
N GLY A 60 -8.29 2.89 10.70
CA GLY A 60 -7.30 3.79 11.32
C GLY A 60 -6.52 3.14 12.47
N THR A 61 -6.99 2.01 13.01
CA THR A 61 -6.38 1.31 14.15
C THR A 61 -6.52 -0.20 14.00
N THR A 62 -5.61 -0.96 14.61
CA THR A 62 -5.65 -2.44 14.60
C THR A 62 -6.90 -3.02 15.25
N GLY A 63 -7.44 -2.34 16.27
CA GLY A 63 -8.69 -2.73 16.94
C GLY A 63 -9.94 -2.50 16.08
N ALA A 64 -9.91 -1.58 15.11
CA ALA A 64 -11.02 -1.32 14.20
C ALA A 64 -10.99 -2.20 12.94
N ALA A 65 -9.93 -2.99 12.72
CA ALA A 65 -9.85 -3.91 11.59
C ALA A 65 -10.75 -5.13 11.82
N ALA A 66 -11.80 -5.26 11.02
CA ALA A 66 -12.83 -6.29 11.09
C ALA A 66 -13.18 -6.84 9.69
N THR A 67 -13.96 -7.92 9.63
CA THR A 67 -14.35 -8.51 8.33
C THR A 67 -15.10 -7.52 7.42
N ALA A 68 -15.87 -6.60 8.00
CA ALA A 68 -16.68 -5.63 7.25
C ALA A 68 -15.85 -4.56 6.51
N ASN A 69 -14.62 -4.28 6.95
CA ASN A 69 -13.71 -3.33 6.28
C ASN A 69 -12.47 -4.01 5.71
N GLN A 70 -12.53 -5.34 5.51
CA GLN A 70 -11.47 -6.07 4.85
C GLN A 70 -11.47 -5.77 3.35
N ILE A 71 -10.31 -5.39 2.82
CA ILE A 71 -10.10 -5.08 1.41
C ILE A 71 -9.52 -6.27 0.65
N ALA A 72 -8.59 -7.00 1.28
CA ALA A 72 -7.92 -8.13 0.66
C ALA A 72 -7.49 -9.18 1.69
N VAL A 73 -7.40 -10.43 1.22
CA VAL A 73 -6.74 -11.52 1.95
C VAL A 73 -5.27 -11.58 1.50
N ILE A 74 -4.36 -11.73 2.44
CA ILE A 74 -2.95 -12.00 2.16
C ILE A 74 -2.75 -13.52 2.15
N PRO A 75 -2.47 -14.14 1.00
CA PRO A 75 -2.37 -15.59 0.89
C PRO A 75 -1.12 -16.13 1.58
N GLN A 76 -1.14 -17.43 1.89
CA GLN A 76 0.00 -18.18 2.41
C GLN A 76 0.93 -18.61 1.27
N THR A 77 1.34 -17.67 0.44
CA THR A 77 2.21 -17.94 -0.71
C THR A 77 3.12 -16.75 -0.91
N VAL A 78 4.43 -17.03 -0.99
CA VAL A 78 5.44 -16.00 -1.25
C VAL A 78 5.21 -15.43 -2.65
N GLY A 79 5.18 -14.10 -2.75
CA GLY A 79 4.92 -13.44 -4.02
C GLY A 79 4.51 -11.99 -3.89
N ILE A 80 4.53 -11.30 -5.03
CA ILE A 80 4.11 -9.92 -5.15
C ILE A 80 2.68 -9.91 -5.68
N TYR A 81 1.81 -9.18 -4.99
CA TYR A 81 0.40 -9.04 -5.28
C TYR A 81 0.08 -7.57 -5.50
N THR A 82 -0.52 -7.26 -6.65
CA THR A 82 -1.00 -5.91 -6.96
C THR A 82 -2.41 -5.71 -6.42
N LEU A 83 -2.59 -4.62 -5.70
CA LEU A 83 -3.86 -4.24 -5.08
C LEU A 83 -3.95 -2.72 -5.08
N GLU A 84 -4.57 -2.16 -6.13
CA GLU A 84 -4.72 -0.72 -6.33
C GLU A 84 -6.00 -0.19 -5.68
N TRP A 85 -6.07 -0.24 -4.35
CA TRP A 85 -7.31 0.02 -3.61
C TRP A 85 -7.24 1.31 -2.77
N PRO A 86 -8.16 2.28 -2.96
CA PRO A 86 -8.24 3.48 -2.13
C PRO A 86 -8.83 3.16 -0.75
N VAL A 87 -8.29 3.78 0.29
CA VAL A 87 -8.77 3.66 1.67
C VAL A 87 -9.17 5.02 2.22
N SER A 88 -10.20 5.07 3.06
CA SER A 88 -10.71 6.30 3.67
C SER A 88 -10.15 6.54 5.07
N ASN A 89 -10.07 5.49 5.89
CA ASN A 89 -9.74 5.56 7.31
C ASN A 89 -8.27 5.25 7.60
N GLY A 90 -7.65 4.37 6.81
CA GLY A 90 -6.25 3.98 6.97
C GLY A 90 -5.95 2.61 6.37
N ILE A 91 -4.68 2.22 6.42
CA ILE A 91 -4.20 0.91 5.99
C ILE A 91 -3.75 0.16 7.23
N VAL A 92 -4.51 -0.87 7.61
CA VAL A 92 -4.10 -1.82 8.63
C VAL A 92 -3.80 -3.16 7.98
N VAL A 93 -2.63 -3.70 8.27
CA VAL A 93 -2.22 -5.04 7.87
C VAL A 93 -2.30 -5.94 9.08
N LYS A 94 -3.18 -6.94 9.02
CA LYS A 94 -3.24 -8.04 9.98
C LYS A 94 -2.42 -9.21 9.44
N ILE A 95 -1.45 -9.66 10.23
CA ILE A 95 -0.49 -10.67 9.80
C ILE A 95 -0.99 -12.05 10.17
N GLY A 96 -0.95 -12.96 9.19
CA GLY A 96 -1.20 -14.37 9.45
C GLY A 96 -0.08 -15.02 10.27
N THR A 97 -0.37 -16.11 10.97
CA THR A 97 0.61 -16.79 11.83
C THR A 97 1.91 -17.10 11.09
N GLY A 98 3.04 -16.56 11.58
CA GLY A 98 4.37 -16.79 10.98
C GLY A 98 4.59 -16.15 9.60
N GLN A 99 3.70 -15.25 9.18
CA GLN A 99 3.81 -14.54 7.90
C GLN A 99 4.63 -13.26 8.05
N THR A 100 5.37 -12.87 7.00
CA THR A 100 6.07 -11.59 6.92
C THR A 100 5.69 -10.90 5.62
N VAL A 101 5.27 -9.64 5.69
CA VAL A 101 4.74 -8.88 4.55
C VAL A 101 5.44 -7.53 4.40
N ALA A 102 5.49 -7.03 3.17
CA ALA A 102 5.77 -5.62 2.89
C ALA A 102 4.63 -5.01 2.09
N VAL A 103 4.34 -3.72 2.30
CA VAL A 103 3.27 -3.00 1.60
C VAL A 103 3.79 -1.67 1.09
N SER A 104 3.44 -1.34 -0.15
CA SER A 104 3.62 0.00 -0.73
C SER A 104 2.28 0.71 -0.85
N TYR A 105 2.25 2.00 -0.55
CA TYR A 105 1.03 2.80 -0.46
C TYR A 105 1.29 4.28 -0.77
N THR A 106 0.22 5.06 -0.97
CA THR A 106 0.26 6.54 -0.93
C THR A 106 -0.44 7.10 0.30
#